data_AF-A0A5R9AGB6-F1
#
_entry.id   AF-A0A5R9AGB6-F1
#
_cell.length_a   1.000
_cell.length_b   1.000
_cell.length_c   1.000
_cell.angle_alpha   90.00
_cell.angle_beta   90.00
_cell.angle_gamma   90.00
#
_symmetry.space_group_name_H-M   'P 1'
#
loop_
_entity.id
_entity.type
_entity.pdbx_description
1 polymer ?
#
loop_
_entity_poly.entity_id
_entity_poly.type
_entity_poly.pdbx_seq_one_letter_code
_entity_poly.pdbx_strand_id
1 'polypeptide(L)' 'VEVKKLGRTLNRRAADILAYFDLPGTSNGPTEAINGRLEHLRGTALGFRNLANYITRALLDTGGFRPLLHPYLR' A
#
# COMPACT_ATOMS: atom_id res chain seq x y z
N VAL A 1 -2.82 12.69 24.85
CA VAL A 1 -1.39 12.42 24.53
C VAL A 1 -1.14 12.35 23.02
N GLU A 2 -1.98 11.65 22.25
CA GLU A 2 -1.80 11.46 20.80
C GLU A 2 -1.93 12.75 19.99
N VAL A 3 -2.94 13.59 20.26
CA VAL A 3 -3.12 14.89 19.60
C VAL A 3 -1.90 15.81 19.78
N LYS A 4 -1.28 15.80 20.98
CA LYS A 4 -0.06 16.58 21.26
C LYS A 4 1.16 16.03 20.51
N LYS A 5 1.20 14.74 20.18
CA LYS A 5 2.26 14.15 19.33
C LYS A 5 2.01 14.48 17.85
N LEU A 6 0.75 14.42 17.42
CA LEU A 6 0.36 14.83 16.07
C LEU A 6 0.70 16.29 15.82
N GLY A 7 0.29 17.21 16.70
CA GLY A 7 0.59 18.64 16.56
C GLY A 7 2.09 18.95 16.47
N ARG A 8 2.93 18.25 17.26
CA ARG A 8 4.39 18.37 17.16
C ARG A 8 4.93 17.90 15.81
N THR A 9 4.35 16.83 15.26
CA THR A 9 4.73 16.29 13.95
C THR A 9 4.35 17.25 12.83
N LEU A 10 3.13 17.79 12.87
CA LEU A 10 2.64 18.77 11.90
C LEU A 10 3.51 20.04 11.91
N ASN A 11 3.82 20.59 13.10
CA ASN A 11 4.69 21.76 13.20
C ASN A 11 6.09 21.50 12.64
N ARG A 12 6.68 20.32 12.92
CA ARG A 12 8.01 19.96 12.39
C ARG A 12 8.00 19.79 10.86
N ARG A 13 6.89 19.39 10.27
CA ARG A 13 6.73 19.08 8.83
C ARG A 13 5.98 20.16 8.06
N ALA A 14 5.78 21.34 8.64
CA ALA A 14 4.93 22.38 8.06
C ALA A 14 5.34 22.76 6.63
N ALA A 15 6.64 22.92 6.36
CA ALA A 15 7.15 23.22 5.02
C ALA A 15 6.83 22.09 4.02
N ASP A 16 7.03 20.84 4.40
CA ASP A 16 6.74 19.67 3.55
C ASP A 16 5.25 19.55 3.24
N ILE A 17 4.39 19.87 4.21
CA ILE A 17 2.93 19.86 4.05
C ILE A 17 2.48 20.97 3.10
N LEU A 18 3.04 22.17 3.23
CA LEU A 18 2.70 23.30 2.36
C LEU A 18 3.15 23.05 0.92
N ALA A 19 4.34 22.47 0.72
CA ALA A 19 4.86 22.13 -0.60
C ALA A 19 3.94 21.20 -1.42
N TYR A 20 3.10 20.39 -0.75
CA TYR A 20 2.10 19.55 -1.44
C TYR A 20 1.11 20.38 -2.28
N PHE A 21 0.74 21.57 -1.79
CA PHE A 21 -0.25 22.45 -2.41
C PHE A 21 0.33 23.33 -3.52
N ASP A 22 1.65 23.49 -3.57
CA ASP A 22 2.33 24.25 -4.61
C ASP A 22 2.39 23.49 -5.95
N LEU A 23 2.23 22.17 -5.93
CA LEU A 23 2.26 21.32 -7.12
C LEU A 23 0.84 20.99 -7.61
N PRO A 24 0.37 21.58 -8.72
CA PRO A 24 -0.95 21.26 -9.26
C PRO A 24 -1.04 19.81 -9.72
N GLY A 25 -2.19 19.18 -9.49
CA GLY A 25 -2.45 17.79 -9.88
C GLY A 25 -1.86 16.74 -8.94
N THR A 26 -1.30 17.12 -7.79
CA THR A 26 -0.98 16.17 -6.73
C THR A 26 -2.24 15.56 -6.15
N SER A 27 -2.24 14.24 -5.99
CA SER A 27 -3.29 13.51 -5.30
C SER A 27 -2.70 12.33 -4.55
N ASN A 28 -3.31 12.00 -3.42
CA ASN A 28 -2.99 10.77 -2.70
C ASN A 28 -3.72 9.54 -3.28
N GLY A 29 -4.58 9.73 -4.28
CA GLY A 29 -5.45 8.70 -4.85
C GLY A 29 -4.71 7.45 -5.35
N PRO A 30 -3.59 7.55 -6.09
CA PRO A 30 -2.81 6.39 -6.51
C PRO A 30 -2.24 5.59 -5.32
N THR A 31 -1.73 6.29 -4.31
CA THR A 31 -1.22 5.67 -3.08
C THR A 31 -2.34 4.97 -2.31
N GLU A 32 -3.51 5.60 -2.20
CA GLU A 32 -4.69 5.04 -1.54
C GLU A 32 -5.23 3.83 -2.29
N ALA A 33 -5.23 3.85 -3.63
CA ALA A 33 -5.64 2.73 -4.45
C ALA A 33 -4.73 1.49 -4.21
N ILE A 34 -3.42 1.69 -4.05
CA ILE A 34 -2.49 0.61 -3.71
C ILE A 34 -2.71 0.14 -2.27
N ASN A 35 -2.85 1.05 -1.31
CA ASN A 35 -3.08 0.70 0.09
C ASN A 35 -4.37 -0.09 0.29
N GLY A 36 -5.46 0.27 -0.39
CA GLY A 36 -6.72 -0.48 -0.34
C GLY A 36 -6.57 -1.91 -0.88
N ARG A 37 -5.76 -2.11 -1.93
CA ARG A 37 -5.43 -3.46 -2.42
C ARG A 37 -4.60 -4.25 -1.42
N LEU A 38 -3.63 -3.62 -0.76
CA LEU A 38 -2.83 -4.28 0.29
C LEU A 38 -3.65 -4.62 1.52
N GLU A 39 -4.61 -3.78 1.89
CA GLU A 39 -5.55 -4.06 2.97
C GLU A 39 -6.46 -5.25 2.63
N HIS A 40 -7.01 -5.28 1.41
CA HIS A 40 -7.77 -6.43 0.93
C HIS A 40 -6.95 -7.72 0.99
N LEU A 41 -5.72 -7.69 0.44
CA LEU A 41 -4.79 -8.81 0.50
C LEU A 41 -4.50 -9.24 1.93
N ARG A 42 -4.31 -8.31 2.88
CA ARG A 42 -4.10 -8.67 4.29
C ARG A 42 -5.31 -9.38 4.89
N GLY A 43 -6.52 -8.98 4.48
CA GLY A 43 -7.77 -9.65 4.85
C GLY A 43 -7.88 -11.06 4.28
N THR A 44 -7.52 -11.27 3.01
CA THR A 44 -7.63 -12.57 2.32
C THR A 44 -6.44 -13.50 2.61
N ALA A 45 -5.27 -12.96 2.95
CA ALA A 45 -4.03 -13.73 3.10
C ALA A 45 -3.88 -14.49 4.43
N LEU A 46 -4.83 -14.37 5.36
CA LEU A 46 -4.77 -14.99 6.70
C LEU A 46 -3.52 -14.58 7.52
N GLY A 47 -2.95 -13.41 7.22
CA GLY A 47 -1.75 -12.86 7.88
C GLY A 47 -0.41 -13.30 7.26
N PHE A 48 0.67 -12.64 7.70
CA PHE A 48 2.02 -12.87 7.21
C PHE A 48 2.71 -14.00 7.99
N ARG A 49 2.87 -15.17 7.36
CA ARG A 49 3.59 -16.31 7.95
C ARG A 49 5.03 -16.44 7.45
N ASN A 50 5.23 -16.27 6.14
CA ASN A 50 6.54 -16.17 5.50
C ASN A 50 6.40 -15.45 4.15
N LEU A 51 7.53 -15.01 3.60
CA LEU A 51 7.58 -14.22 2.37
C LEU A 51 7.04 -14.98 1.15
N ALA A 52 7.42 -16.25 0.98
CA ALA A 52 7.01 -17.05 -0.18
C ALA A 52 5.48 -17.21 -0.25
N ASN A 53 4.85 -17.60 0.86
CA ASN A 53 3.40 -17.75 0.95
C ASN A 53 2.66 -16.43 0.75
N TYR A 54 3.23 -15.32 1.25
CA TYR A 54 2.66 -14.00 1.05
C TYR A 54 2.69 -13.59 -0.43
N ILE A 55 3.81 -13.80 -1.12
CA ILE A 55 3.95 -13.53 -2.57
C ILE A 55 2.94 -14.37 -3.35
N THR A 56 2.85 -15.68 -3.09
CA THR A 56 1.90 -16.55 -3.80
C THR A 56 0.45 -16.09 -3.63
N ARG A 57 0.05 -15.70 -2.42
CA ARG A 57 -1.31 -15.19 -2.15
C ARG A 57 -1.56 -13.83 -2.82
N ALA A 58 -0.57 -12.94 -2.79
CA ALA A 58 -0.63 -11.65 -3.49
C ALA A 58 -0.82 -11.83 -5.01
N LEU A 59 -0.11 -12.79 -5.59
CA LEU A 59 -0.25 -13.15 -7.00
C LEU A 59 -1.64 -13.75 -7.27
N LEU A 60 -2.13 -14.69 -6.45
CA LEU A 60 -3.49 -15.24 -6.60
C LEU A 60 -4.58 -14.16 -6.56
N ASP A 61 -4.53 -13.29 -5.54
CA ASP A 61 -5.51 -12.24 -5.27
C ASP A 61 -5.60 -11.22 -6.41
N THR A 62 -4.46 -10.90 -7.02
CA THR A 62 -4.37 -9.94 -8.14
C THR A 62 -4.58 -10.58 -9.52
N GLY A 63 -4.87 -11.89 -9.60
CA GLY A 63 -5.11 -12.62 -10.86
C GLY A 63 -3.84 -13.10 -11.58
N GLY A 64 -2.73 -13.19 -10.86
CA GLY A 64 -1.36 -13.52 -11.29
C GLY A 64 -1.06 -14.99 -11.62
N PHE A 65 -2.06 -15.78 -12.01
CA PHE A 65 -1.87 -17.10 -12.66
C PHE A 65 -2.43 -17.08 -14.08
N ARG A 66 -2.17 -15.99 -14.81
CA ARG A 66 -2.35 -16.01 -16.26
C ARG A 66 -1.22 -16.86 -16.87
N PRO A 67 -1.51 -17.71 -17.89
CA PRO A 67 -0.55 -18.67 -18.45
C PRO A 67 0.80 -18.09 -18.92
N LEU A 68 0.90 -16.77 -19.07
CA LEU A 68 2.12 -16.10 -19.53
C LEU A 68 3.19 -15.94 -18.45
N LEU A 69 2.86 -16.06 -17.15
CA LEU A 69 3.83 -15.83 -16.06
C LEU A 69 4.31 -17.09 -15.35
N HIS A 70 3.68 -18.26 -15.60
CA HIS A 70 4.06 -19.53 -14.97
C HIS A 70 3.97 -20.70 -15.97
N PRO A 71 5.01 -20.94 -16.78
CA PRO A 71 5.05 -22.06 -17.74
C PRO A 71 5.08 -23.45 -17.08
N TYR A 72 5.40 -23.53 -15.78
CA TYR A 72 5.72 -24.78 -15.08
C TYR A 72 4.64 -25.28 -14.11
N LEU A 73 3.52 -24.58 -14.00
CA LEU A 73 2.37 -25.05 -13.23
C LEU A 73 1.31 -25.54 -14.22
N ARG A 74 1.43 -26.82 -14.59
CA ARG A 74 0.40 -27.61 -15.27
C ARG A 74 -0.28 -28.52 -14.25
#